data_AF-G7YN41-F1
#
_entry.id   AF-G7YN41-F1
#
_cell.length_a   1.000
_cell.length_b   1.000
_cell.length_c   1.000
_cell.angle_alpha   90.00
_cell.angle_beta   90.00
_cell.angle_gamma   90.00
#
_symmetry.space_group_name_H-M   'P 1'
#
loop_
_entity.id
_entity.type
_entity.pdbx_description
1 polymer ?
#
loop_
_entity_poly.entity_id
_entity_poly.type
_entity_poly.pdbx_seq_one_letter_code
_entity_poly.pdbx_strand_id
1 'polypeptide(L)'
;MRLLIKAGAAVNAPDRSGFCPLHIAVRKKFYAGAHLLLMGDADPNCPARLTTPLHLAAEMNDLHGASLLLAHGAHPNPIDKFNRTPLDYVPRDTDLYRLLNAMTSQVPSLQFLVRLAFRKTIQAVGPEQLSKLRLPSLLYDYLTFNRL
;
A
#
# COMPACT_ATOMS: atom_id res chain seq x y z
N MET A 1 -15.21 6.04 8.48
CA MET A 1 -14.49 5.13 7.54
C MET A 1 -14.78 3.65 7.79
N ARG A 2 -14.50 3.08 8.98
CA ARG A 2 -14.75 1.65 9.27
C ARG A 2 -16.18 1.16 8.94
N LEU A 3 -17.20 1.97 9.22
CA LEU A 3 -18.59 1.61 8.97
C LEU A 3 -18.94 1.55 7.45
N LEU A 4 -18.37 2.45 6.65
CA LEU A 4 -18.62 2.52 5.20
C LEU A 4 -17.92 1.37 4.45
N ILE A 5 -16.69 1.04 4.84
CA ILE A 5 -15.94 -0.09 4.28
C ILE A 5 -16.68 -1.41 4.58
N LYS A 6 -17.14 -1.59 5.82
CA LYS A 6 -17.97 -2.75 6.20
C LYS A 6 -19.33 -2.80 5.50
N ALA A 7 -19.85 -1.68 5.03
CA ALA A 7 -21.11 -1.59 4.30
C ALA A 7 -20.96 -1.80 2.78
N GLY A 8 -19.78 -2.24 2.31
CA GLY A 8 -19.55 -2.50 0.88
C GLY A 8 -19.29 -1.24 0.05
N ALA A 9 -18.91 -0.13 0.68
CA ALA A 9 -18.47 1.05 -0.08
C ALA A 9 -17.27 0.66 -0.95
N ALA A 10 -17.34 1.02 -2.23
CA ALA A 10 -16.25 0.80 -3.17
C ALA A 10 -15.00 1.56 -2.72
N VAL A 11 -14.11 0.87 -2.00
CA VAL A 11 -12.90 1.39 -1.35
C VAL A 11 -11.91 2.02 -2.34
N ASN A 12 -12.03 1.65 -3.62
CA ASN A 12 -11.20 2.15 -4.71
C ASN A 12 -11.95 3.11 -5.65
N ALA A 13 -13.21 3.45 -5.37
CA ALA A 13 -14.02 4.29 -6.28
C ALA A 13 -13.35 5.66 -6.48
N PRO A 14 -12.99 6.03 -7.71
CA PRO A 14 -12.39 7.32 -7.98
C PRO A 14 -13.40 8.45 -7.77
N ASP A 15 -12.91 9.60 -7.30
CA ASP A 15 -13.69 10.85 -7.31
C ASP A 15 -13.90 11.36 -8.75
N ARG A 16 -14.64 12.47 -8.91
CA ARG A 16 -14.87 13.11 -10.23
C ARG A 16 -13.59 13.53 -10.95
N SER A 17 -12.48 13.65 -10.22
CA SER A 17 -11.17 13.99 -10.76
C SER A 17 -10.32 12.76 -11.07
N GLY A 18 -10.80 11.55 -10.78
CA GLY A 18 -10.10 10.28 -10.99
C GLY A 18 -9.27 9.81 -9.79
N PHE A 19 -9.36 10.47 -8.62
CA PHE A 19 -8.58 10.09 -7.44
C PHE A 19 -9.28 9.04 -6.60
N CYS A 20 -8.61 7.90 -6.41
CA CYS A 20 -9.07 6.89 -5.46
C CYS A 20 -8.99 7.42 -4.01
N PRO A 21 -9.78 6.89 -3.06
CA PRO A 21 -9.82 7.39 -1.68
C PRO A 21 -8.45 7.37 -0.98
N LEU A 22 -7.59 6.42 -1.34
CA LEU A 22 -6.23 6.32 -0.81
C LEU A 22 -5.33 7.48 -1.25
N HIS A 23 -5.46 7.99 -2.48
CA HIS A 23 -4.76 9.21 -2.90
C HIS A 23 -5.17 10.41 -2.06
N ILE A 24 -6.48 10.55 -1.78
CA ILE A 24 -6.99 11.65 -0.97
C ILE A 24 -6.42 11.56 0.45
N ALA A 25 -6.40 10.36 1.04
CA ALA A 25 -5.84 10.14 2.36
C ALA A 25 -4.34 10.50 2.43
N VAL A 26 -3.54 10.06 1.45
CA VAL A 26 -2.11 10.39 1.34
C VAL A 26 -1.92 11.90 1.13
N ARG A 27 -2.64 12.52 0.19
CA ARG A 27 -2.57 13.98 -0.07
C ARG A 27 -2.86 14.82 1.17
N LYS A 28 -3.77 14.35 2.00
CA LYS A 28 -4.20 15.02 3.24
C LYS A 28 -3.37 14.61 4.45
N LYS A 29 -2.34 13.77 4.27
CA LYS A 29 -1.53 13.17 5.36
C LYS A 29 -2.39 12.48 6.43
N PHE A 30 -3.54 11.95 6.02
CA PHE A 30 -4.49 11.28 6.91
C PHE A 30 -4.14 9.78 7.03
N TYR A 31 -3.03 9.49 7.70
CA TYR A 31 -2.47 8.13 7.79
C TYR A 31 -3.39 7.12 8.46
N ALA A 32 -4.14 7.54 9.49
CA ALA A 32 -5.14 6.68 10.13
C ALA A 32 -6.24 6.27 9.13
N GLY A 33 -6.68 7.19 8.27
CA GLY A 33 -7.62 6.89 7.20
C GLY A 33 -7.03 6.00 6.11
N ALA A 34 -5.80 6.28 5.68
CA ALA A 34 -5.07 5.45 4.71
C ALA A 34 -4.89 4.01 5.22
N HIS A 35 -4.49 3.84 6.48
CA HIS A 35 -4.36 2.52 7.12
C HIS A 35 -5.71 1.79 7.17
N LEU A 36 -6.79 2.48 7.56
CA LEU A 36 -8.14 1.89 7.55
C LEU A 36 -8.61 1.48 6.16
N LEU A 37 -8.27 2.24 5.12
CA LEU A 37 -8.57 1.89 3.72
C LEU A 37 -7.78 0.65 3.29
N LEU A 38 -6.47 0.61 3.58
CA LEU A 38 -5.60 -0.50 3.22
C LEU A 38 -5.97 -1.81 3.95
N MET A 39 -6.38 -1.72 5.22
CA MET A 39 -6.98 -2.83 5.98
C MET A 39 -8.35 -3.25 5.44
N GLY A 40 -9.04 -2.35 4.76
CA GLY A 40 -10.31 -2.59 4.08
C GLY A 40 -10.17 -3.06 2.64
N ASP A 41 -9.03 -3.65 2.27
CA ASP A 41 -8.70 -4.09 0.92
C ASP A 41 -8.73 -3.00 -0.16
N ALA A 42 -8.48 -1.74 0.22
CA ALA A 42 -8.12 -0.73 -0.78
C ALA A 42 -6.84 -1.17 -1.51
N ASP A 43 -6.82 -0.97 -2.82
CA ASP A 43 -5.68 -1.26 -3.66
C ASP A 43 -4.59 -0.22 -3.40
N PRO A 44 -3.42 -0.60 -2.83
CA PRO A 44 -2.32 0.32 -2.59
C PRO A 44 -1.75 0.90 -3.90
N ASN A 45 -2.02 0.27 -5.05
CA ASN A 45 -1.58 0.67 -6.37
C ASN A 45 -2.70 1.29 -7.21
N CYS A 46 -3.83 1.67 -6.58
CA CYS A 46 -4.96 2.25 -7.29
C CYS A 46 -4.46 3.36 -8.24
N PRO A 47 -4.85 3.38 -9.52
CA PRO A 47 -4.43 4.46 -10.41
C PRO A 47 -5.30 5.70 -10.18
N ALA A 48 -4.69 6.88 -10.10
CA ALA A 48 -5.40 8.16 -10.24
C ALA A 48 -4.68 9.06 -11.23
N ARG A 49 -5.41 9.53 -12.25
CA ARG A 49 -4.87 10.40 -13.31
C ARG A 49 -3.51 9.92 -13.87
N LEU A 50 -3.31 8.60 -13.86
CA LEU A 50 -2.13 7.87 -14.34
C LEU A 50 -0.90 7.96 -13.41
N THR A 51 -1.12 8.18 -12.12
CA THR A 51 -0.13 8.08 -11.02
C THR A 51 -0.65 7.13 -9.93
N THR A 52 0.23 6.63 -9.07
CA THR A 52 -0.13 5.79 -7.90
C THR A 52 -0.07 6.61 -6.60
N PRO A 53 -0.66 6.13 -5.49
CA PRO A 53 -0.53 6.79 -4.19
C PRO A 53 0.94 6.96 -3.77
N LEU A 54 1.83 6.05 -4.19
CA LEU A 54 3.25 6.14 -3.90
C LEU A 54 3.95 7.26 -4.67
N HIS A 55 3.55 7.55 -5.92
CA HIS A 55 4.05 8.73 -6.65
C HIS A 55 3.71 10.02 -5.91
N LEU A 56 2.47 10.12 -5.40
CA LEU A 56 2.03 11.28 -4.65
C LEU A 56 2.78 11.43 -3.32
N ALA A 57 3.02 10.32 -2.61
CA ALA A 57 3.82 10.35 -1.38
C ALA A 57 5.28 10.78 -1.67
N ALA A 58 5.85 10.33 -2.79
CA ALA A 58 7.18 10.72 -3.24
C ALA A 58 7.27 12.21 -3.59
N GLU A 59 6.34 12.73 -4.39
CA GLU A 59 6.26 14.16 -4.75
C GLU A 59 6.17 15.06 -3.51
N MET A 60 5.48 14.61 -2.47
CA MET A 60 5.32 15.34 -1.21
C MET A 60 6.46 15.10 -0.19
N ASN A 61 7.46 14.29 -0.55
CA ASN A 61 8.51 13.79 0.35
C ASN A 61 7.95 13.23 1.67
N ASP A 62 6.85 12.48 1.58
CA ASP A 62 6.12 11.93 2.72
C ASP A 62 6.62 10.52 3.06
N LEU A 63 7.65 10.46 3.91
CA LEU A 63 8.23 9.20 4.38
C LEU A 63 7.20 8.28 5.07
N HIS A 64 6.29 8.85 5.87
CA HIS A 64 5.32 8.07 6.62
C HIS A 64 4.25 7.48 5.70
N GLY A 65 3.71 8.29 4.80
CA GLY A 65 2.76 7.84 3.78
C GLY A 65 3.36 6.76 2.88
N ALA A 66 4.60 6.97 2.40
CA ALA A 66 5.30 6.00 1.55
C ALA A 66 5.56 4.66 2.28
N SER A 67 6.03 4.71 3.54
CA SER A 67 6.27 3.51 4.34
C SER A 67 4.99 2.71 4.58
N LEU A 68 3.88 3.40 4.86
CA LEU A 68 2.57 2.76 5.04
C LEU A 68 2.11 2.08 3.74
N LEU A 69 2.21 2.76 2.60
CA LEU A 69 1.83 2.20 1.30
C LEU A 69 2.67 0.97 0.94
N LEU A 70 4.00 1.07 1.08
CA LEU A 70 4.94 -0.02 0.80
C LEU A 70 4.72 -1.22 1.73
N ALA A 71 4.46 -0.96 3.01
CA ALA A 71 4.10 -2.01 3.94
C ALA A 71 2.90 -2.78 3.39
N HIS A 72 1.83 -2.10 2.99
CA HIS A 72 0.63 -2.75 2.46
C HIS A 72 0.72 -3.23 0.99
N GLY A 73 1.92 -3.33 0.40
CA GLY A 73 2.12 -3.94 -0.90
C GLY A 73 2.01 -2.99 -2.09
N ALA A 74 2.19 -1.69 -1.89
CA ALA A 74 2.47 -0.79 -3.00
C ALA A 74 3.74 -1.24 -3.73
N HIS A 75 3.70 -1.21 -5.07
CA HIS A 75 4.88 -1.44 -5.88
C HIS A 75 5.90 -0.32 -5.61
N PRO A 76 7.19 -0.62 -5.41
CA PRO A 76 8.21 0.38 -5.14
C PRO A 76 8.66 1.16 -6.38
N ASN A 77 8.52 0.56 -7.58
CA ASN A 77 8.93 1.12 -8.87
C ASN A 77 7.79 1.19 -9.93
N PRO A 78 6.55 1.60 -9.59
CA PRO A 78 5.50 1.77 -10.58
C PRO A 78 5.93 2.86 -11.57
N ILE A 79 5.56 2.69 -12.82
CA ILE A 79 5.85 3.69 -13.86
C ILE A 79 4.57 4.50 -14.09
N ASP A 80 4.67 5.82 -14.03
CA ASP A 80 3.58 6.72 -14.40
C ASP A 80 3.53 7.01 -15.91
N LYS A 81 2.54 7.82 -16.35
CA LYS A 81 2.40 8.22 -17.76
C LYS A 81 3.59 9.01 -18.34
N PHE A 82 4.46 9.54 -17.50
CA PHE A 82 5.63 10.30 -17.90
C PHE A 82 6.89 9.42 -17.93
N ASN A 83 6.70 8.10 -17.80
CA ASN A 83 7.78 7.12 -17.71
C ASN A 83 8.70 7.35 -16.50
N ARG A 84 8.15 7.93 -15.41
CA ARG A 84 8.84 8.19 -14.15
C ARG A 84 8.39 7.22 -13.09
N THR A 85 9.31 6.91 -12.18
CA THR A 85 9.07 6.14 -10.96
C THR A 85 8.90 7.07 -9.77
N PRO A 86 8.35 6.61 -8.63
CA PRO A 86 8.28 7.43 -7.42
C PRO A 86 9.65 7.96 -6.99
N LEU A 87 10.72 7.16 -7.15
CA LEU A 87 12.08 7.57 -6.80
C LEU A 87 12.54 8.83 -7.57
N ASP A 88 12.10 9.01 -8.82
CA ASP A 88 12.46 10.15 -9.66
C ASP A 88 11.90 11.50 -9.15
N TYR A 89 10.89 11.45 -8.30
CA TYR A 89 10.29 12.64 -7.67
C TYR A 89 10.94 13.00 -6.32
N VAL A 90 11.83 12.17 -5.79
CA VAL A 90 12.37 12.33 -4.44
C VAL A 90 13.80 12.91 -4.48
N PRO A 91 14.11 13.96 -3.69
CA PRO A 91 15.48 14.47 -3.57
C PRO A 91 16.44 13.42 -2.99
N ARG A 92 17.63 13.29 -3.56
CA ARG A 92 18.61 12.20 -3.28
C ARG A 92 19.11 12.14 -1.84
N ASP A 93 19.04 13.24 -1.12
CA ASP A 93 19.53 13.44 0.24
C ASP A 93 18.53 12.99 1.33
N THR A 94 17.29 12.71 0.94
CA THR A 94 16.21 12.39 1.88
C THR A 94 16.21 10.93 2.35
N ASP A 95 15.64 10.70 3.54
CA ASP A 95 15.42 9.33 4.04
C ASP A 95 14.47 8.54 3.13
N LEU A 96 13.50 9.22 2.51
CA LEU A 96 12.57 8.60 1.57
C LEU A 96 13.30 8.08 0.32
N TYR A 97 14.28 8.83 -0.20
CA TYR A 97 15.09 8.36 -1.32
C TYR A 97 15.85 7.09 -0.95
N ARG A 98 16.47 7.05 0.25
CA ARG A 98 17.18 5.84 0.71
C ARG A 98 16.24 4.65 0.87
N LEU A 99 15.05 4.88 1.42
CA LEU A 99 14.02 3.86 1.57
C LEU A 99 13.59 3.30 0.21
N LEU A 100 13.18 4.17 -0.72
CA LEU A 100 12.73 3.73 -2.05
C LEU A 100 13.86 3.06 -2.81
N ASN A 101 15.06 3.64 -2.82
CA ASN A 101 16.24 3.06 -3.47
C ASN A 101 16.57 1.67 -2.92
N ALA A 102 16.53 1.49 -1.59
CA ALA A 102 16.72 0.17 -0.97
C ALA A 102 15.64 -0.83 -1.41
N MET A 103 14.38 -0.41 -1.47
CA MET A 103 13.26 -1.26 -1.88
C MET A 103 13.27 -1.58 -3.39
N THR A 104 13.87 -0.73 -4.21
CA THR A 104 14.02 -0.96 -5.66
C THR A 104 15.27 -1.74 -6.05
N SER A 105 16.36 -1.61 -5.28
CA SER A 105 17.64 -2.28 -5.56
C SER A 105 17.74 -3.67 -4.94
N GLN A 106 16.91 -3.98 -3.94
CA GLN A 106 16.85 -5.33 -3.37
C GLN A 106 15.85 -6.17 -4.16
N VAL A 107 16.27 -7.38 -4.54
CA VAL A 107 15.33 -8.44 -4.98
C VAL A 107 14.30 -8.58 -3.85
N PRO A 108 12.99 -8.48 -4.12
CA PRO A 108 11.98 -8.58 -3.08
C PRO A 108 12.22 -9.85 -2.30
N SER A 109 12.40 -9.73 -0.98
CA SER A 109 12.79 -10.87 -0.16
C SER A 109 11.74 -11.98 -0.30
N LEU A 110 12.16 -13.23 -0.17
CA LEU A 110 11.23 -14.37 -0.19
C LEU A 110 10.10 -14.16 0.84
N GLN A 111 10.41 -13.55 1.98
CA GLN A 111 9.41 -13.16 3.00
C GLN A 111 8.38 -12.17 2.45
N PHE A 112 8.80 -11.11 1.75
CA PHE A 112 7.88 -10.14 1.14
C PHE A 112 7.03 -10.79 0.04
N LEU A 113 7.64 -11.62 -0.82
CA LEU A 113 6.92 -12.35 -1.87
C LEU A 113 5.92 -13.34 -1.31
N VAL A 114 6.30 -14.11 -0.28
CA VAL A 114 5.40 -15.03 0.43
C VAL A 114 4.25 -14.27 1.06
N ARG A 115 4.52 -13.15 1.72
CA ARG A 115 3.51 -12.32 2.35
C ARG A 115 2.53 -11.70 1.34
N LEU A 116 3.04 -11.24 0.19
CA LEU A 116 2.23 -10.70 -0.90
C LEU A 116 1.38 -11.78 -1.58
N ALA A 117 1.98 -12.95 -1.87
CA ALA A 117 1.28 -14.09 -2.45
C ALA A 117 0.18 -14.61 -1.51
N PHE A 118 0.47 -14.67 -0.21
CA PHE A 118 -0.49 -15.08 0.81
C PHE A 118 -1.67 -14.11 0.91
N ARG A 119 -1.44 -12.79 0.84
CA ARG A 119 -2.55 -11.82 0.82
C ARG A 119 -3.48 -12.04 -0.38
N LYS A 120 -2.91 -12.25 -1.58
CA LYS A 120 -3.70 -12.52 -2.79
C LYS A 120 -4.53 -13.81 -2.67
N THR A 121 -3.98 -14.85 -2.05
CA THR A 121 -4.73 -16.10 -1.85
C THR A 121 -5.79 -15.97 -0.77
N ILE A 122 -5.54 -15.23 0.32
CA ILE A 122 -6.56 -14.97 1.35
C ILE A 122 -7.75 -14.20 0.78
N GLN A 123 -7.50 -13.18 -0.05
CA GLN A 123 -8.58 -12.44 -0.69
C GLN A 123 -9.52 -13.36 -1.49
N ALA A 124 -8.99 -14.43 -2.09
CA ALA A 124 -9.77 -15.42 -2.82
C ALA A 124 -10.48 -16.45 -1.91
N VAL A 125 -10.03 -16.63 -0.68
CA VAL A 125 -10.33 -17.82 0.14
C VAL A 125 -11.02 -17.49 1.49
N GLY A 126 -10.99 -16.22 1.91
CA GLY A 126 -11.64 -15.71 3.11
C GLY A 126 -10.87 -15.98 4.42
N PRO A 127 -11.05 -15.16 5.47
CA PRO A 127 -10.28 -15.24 6.73
C PRO A 127 -10.55 -16.53 7.54
N GLU A 128 -11.63 -17.25 7.26
CA GLU A 128 -11.98 -18.50 7.94
C GLU A 128 -11.04 -19.67 7.62
N GLN A 129 -10.38 -19.65 6.47
CA GLN A 129 -9.37 -20.67 6.17
C GLN A 129 -8.03 -20.35 6.85
N LEU A 130 -7.80 -19.11 7.28
CA LEU A 130 -6.57 -18.74 7.98
C LEU A 130 -6.44 -19.39 9.35
N SER A 131 -7.55 -19.48 10.08
CA SER A 131 -7.59 -20.12 11.39
C SER A 131 -7.27 -21.62 11.30
N LYS A 132 -7.44 -22.24 10.12
CA LYS A 132 -7.13 -23.66 9.86
C LYS A 132 -5.64 -23.94 9.70
N LEU A 133 -4.83 -22.95 9.33
CA LEU A 133 -3.40 -23.12 9.02
C LEU A 133 -2.50 -23.29 10.26
N ARG A 134 -3.04 -23.18 11.49
CA ARG A 134 -2.31 -23.34 12.77
C ARG A 134 -0.93 -22.64 12.75
N LEU A 135 -0.91 -21.37 12.37
CA LEU A 135 0.31 -20.58 12.30
C LEU A 135 0.68 -19.98 13.68
N PRO A 136 1.97 -19.82 14.00
CA PRO A 136 2.41 -19.04 15.17
C PRO A 136 1.83 -17.62 15.11
N SER A 137 1.44 -17.05 16.27
CA SER A 137 0.78 -15.73 16.35
C SER A 137 1.57 -14.61 15.68
N LEU A 138 2.90 -14.58 15.85
CA LEU A 138 3.77 -13.60 15.18
C LEU A 138 3.70 -13.71 13.65
N LEU A 139 3.67 -14.93 13.13
CA LEU A 139 3.61 -15.19 11.69
C LEU A 139 2.21 -14.89 11.16
N TYR A 140 1.17 -15.19 11.94
CA TYR A 140 -0.21 -14.81 11.65
C TYR A 140 -0.33 -13.28 11.56
N ASP A 141 0.14 -12.55 12.56
CA ASP A 141 0.12 -11.09 12.59
C ASP A 141 0.93 -10.48 11.44
N TYR A 142 2.09 -11.07 11.13
CA TYR A 142 2.94 -10.64 10.03
C TYR A 142 2.25 -10.84 8.66
N LEU A 143 1.60 -11.99 8.46
CA LEU A 143 0.87 -12.32 7.23
C LEU A 143 -0.47 -11.57 7.12
N THR A 144 -1.06 -11.17 8.24
CA THR A 144 -2.36 -10.46 8.31
C THR A 144 -2.27 -8.97 8.60
N PHE A 145 -1.06 -8.42 8.76
CA PHE A 145 -0.82 -7.00 9.05
C PHE A 145 -1.38 -6.48 10.39
N ASN A 146 -1.66 -7.36 11.35
CA ASN A 146 -2.24 -6.96 12.64
C ASN A 146 -1.24 -6.34 13.63
N ARG A 147 0.07 -6.44 13.38
CA ARG A 147 1.11 -5.76 14.15
C ARG A 147 2.14 -5.08 13.23
N LEU A 148 2.19 -3.75 13.34
CA LEU A 148 3.38 -2.93 13.18
C LEU A 148 3.54 -2.12 14.47
#